data_AF-A0AAD4J6L9-F1
#
_entry.id   AF-A0AAD4J6L9-F1
#
_cell.length_a   1.000
_cell.length_b   1.000
_cell.length_c   1.000
_cell.angle_alpha   90.00
_cell.angle_beta   90.00
_cell.angle_gamma   90.00
#
_symmetry.space_group_name_H-M   'P 1'
#
loop_
_entity.id
_entity.type
_entity.pdbx_description
1 polymer ?
#
loop_
_entity_poly.entity_id
_entity_poly.type
_entity_poly.pdbx_seq_one_letter_code
_entity_poly.pdbx_strand_id
1 'polypeptide(L)'
;MADGIRRIARAYYERASEEEKNEAKQYFSELDKNGDGKIKVTELKSRYSGTLVDNYFKKLDSDGDGVLGFSDVLVLFYIKKDKVGVGIVCDGCDELTFGDPYFSCVLCLPKHPQTYDLCCDCYGRGKLEHCHPLTNFMHNQNHHGRMLKQHQEKTTQATGEMEELRKIATMIYKSASADVKASAHDFFRFMDKDGDQRVNISEFLSSMSQQGHEQLQTRRMFQELDRDGDGALDFSEVVTLYYIIKSCRPTCNWCKDFIPGIFFSCVLCFKVGRSYDLCRSCYLSNDANHSHNGATQFLDNFAFLQNIREYLIEARYQQGNELSQSQAIVPRTGKSKIDVAATIVNTICQITNAVCSVVSIAGKCTIM
;
A
#
# COMPACT_ATOMS: atom_id res chain seq x y z
N MET A 1 -35.76 17.03 3.88
CA MET A 1 -34.41 16.48 4.16
C MET A 1 -33.61 16.17 2.88
N ALA A 2 -34.23 15.80 1.75
CA ALA A 2 -33.55 15.71 0.43
C ALA A 2 -33.12 17.07 -0.18
N ASP A 3 -33.34 18.19 0.49
CA ASP A 3 -33.17 19.54 -0.06
C ASP A 3 -31.69 19.99 -0.08
N GLY A 4 -30.87 19.52 0.87
CA GLY A 4 -29.45 19.87 0.93
C GLY A 4 -28.66 19.41 -0.29
N ILE A 5 -28.86 18.16 -0.72
CA ILE A 5 -28.15 17.59 -1.87
C ILE A 5 -28.59 18.22 -3.20
N ARG A 6 -29.87 18.58 -3.33
CA ARG A 6 -30.39 19.34 -4.47
C ARG A 6 -29.76 20.72 -4.57
N ARG A 7 -29.60 21.41 -3.44
CA ARG A 7 -28.92 22.71 -3.40
C ARG A 7 -27.45 22.60 -3.83
N ILE A 8 -26.75 21.53 -3.42
CA ILE A 8 -25.37 21.27 -3.85
C ILE A 8 -25.31 20.99 -5.36
N ALA A 9 -26.14 20.09 -5.87
CA ALA A 9 -26.21 19.76 -7.29
C ALA A 9 -26.53 20.99 -8.15
N ARG A 10 -27.48 21.84 -7.70
CA ARG A 10 -27.80 23.11 -8.34
C ARG A 10 -26.61 24.07 -8.34
N ALA A 11 -25.91 24.21 -7.22
CA ALA A 11 -24.74 25.07 -7.13
C ALA A 11 -23.60 24.63 -8.07
N TYR A 12 -23.39 23.32 -8.24
CA TYR A 12 -22.47 22.80 -9.26
C TYR A 12 -22.91 23.17 -10.66
N TYR A 13 -24.20 22.98 -10.99
CA TYR A 13 -24.74 23.32 -12.31
C TYR A 13 -24.64 24.80 -12.65
N GLU A 14 -24.94 25.67 -11.69
CA GLU A 14 -24.89 27.14 -11.87
C GLU A 14 -23.48 27.64 -12.16
N ARG A 15 -22.45 26.98 -11.59
CA ARG A 15 -21.03 27.33 -11.78
C ARG A 15 -20.31 26.47 -12.82
N ALA A 16 -21.00 25.51 -13.43
CA ALA A 16 -20.44 24.62 -14.44
C ALA A 16 -20.11 25.37 -15.74
N SER A 17 -19.14 24.86 -16.50
CA SER A 17 -18.87 25.32 -17.87
C SER A 17 -20.09 25.05 -18.77
N GLU A 18 -20.21 25.77 -19.89
CA GLU A 18 -21.29 25.51 -20.85
C GLU A 18 -21.24 24.08 -21.42
N GLU A 19 -20.05 23.51 -21.57
CA GLU A 19 -19.85 22.11 -21.94
C GLU A 19 -20.50 21.18 -20.91
N GLU A 20 -20.21 21.35 -19.62
CA GLU A 20 -20.75 20.50 -18.56
C GLU A 20 -22.27 20.69 -18.37
N LYS A 21 -22.79 21.91 -18.56
CA LYS A 21 -24.23 22.16 -18.58
C LYS A 21 -24.91 21.42 -19.74
N ASN A 22 -24.26 21.36 -20.90
CA ASN A 22 -24.77 20.63 -22.06
C ASN A 22 -24.72 19.12 -21.82
N GLU A 23 -23.68 18.60 -21.17
CA GLU A 23 -23.64 17.19 -20.76
C GLU A 23 -24.78 16.83 -19.80
N ALA A 24 -25.08 17.69 -18.81
CA ALA A 24 -26.18 17.46 -17.88
C ALA A 24 -27.55 17.47 -18.58
N LYS A 25 -27.75 18.37 -19.55
CA LYS A 25 -28.96 18.40 -20.40
C LYS A 25 -29.06 17.15 -21.27
N GLN A 26 -27.96 16.73 -21.89
CA GLN A 26 -27.91 15.51 -22.68
C GLN A 26 -28.23 14.29 -21.82
N TYR A 27 -27.66 14.20 -20.62
CA TYR A 27 -27.95 13.13 -19.68
C TYR A 27 -29.43 13.08 -19.29
N PHE A 28 -30.08 14.22 -19.10
CA PHE A 28 -31.53 14.28 -18.88
C PHE A 28 -32.30 13.75 -20.10
N SER A 29 -31.97 14.22 -21.31
CA SER A 29 -32.61 13.75 -22.55
C SER A 29 -32.39 12.26 -22.82
N GLU A 30 -31.29 11.68 -22.38
CA GLU A 30 -31.04 10.25 -22.48
C GLU A 30 -31.98 9.42 -21.60
N LEU A 31 -32.40 9.98 -20.45
CA LEU A 31 -33.35 9.37 -19.53
C LEU A 31 -34.80 9.62 -19.96
N ASP A 32 -35.11 10.81 -20.47
CA ASP A 32 -36.45 11.20 -20.95
C ASP A 32 -36.76 10.55 -22.30
N LYS A 33 -37.16 9.28 -22.28
CA LYS A 33 -37.41 8.50 -23.50
C LYS A 33 -38.63 8.96 -24.27
N ASN A 34 -39.65 9.45 -23.56
CA ASN A 34 -40.91 9.84 -24.17
C ASN A 34 -40.93 11.33 -24.58
N GLY A 35 -39.98 12.13 -24.08
CA GLY A 35 -39.81 13.54 -24.42
C GLY A 35 -40.79 14.49 -23.72
N ASP A 36 -41.42 14.08 -22.61
CA ASP A 36 -42.40 14.86 -21.86
C ASP A 36 -41.76 15.86 -20.87
N GLY A 37 -40.42 15.89 -20.79
CA GLY A 37 -39.66 16.76 -19.91
C GLY A 37 -39.68 16.31 -18.45
N LYS A 38 -40.13 15.08 -18.17
CA LYS A 38 -40.23 14.47 -16.84
C LYS A 38 -39.70 13.04 -16.89
N ILE A 39 -39.08 12.57 -15.80
CA ILE A 39 -38.55 11.20 -15.75
C ILE A 39 -39.43 10.35 -14.83
N LYS A 40 -40.06 9.31 -15.37
CA LYS A 40 -40.76 8.29 -14.59
C LYS A 40 -39.79 7.22 -14.09
N VAL A 41 -40.18 6.51 -13.04
CA VAL A 41 -39.36 5.41 -12.48
C VAL A 41 -39.04 4.33 -13.52
N THR A 42 -39.95 4.07 -14.46
CA THR A 42 -39.75 3.12 -15.56
C THR A 42 -38.66 3.58 -16.53
N GLU A 43 -38.60 4.88 -16.80
CA GLU A 43 -37.58 5.48 -17.66
C GLU A 43 -36.21 5.44 -16.98
N LEU A 44 -36.16 5.74 -15.68
CA LEU A 44 -34.95 5.62 -14.88
C LEU A 44 -34.43 4.17 -14.81
N LYS A 45 -35.34 3.20 -14.61
CA LYS A 45 -35.04 1.75 -14.60
C LYS A 45 -34.53 1.21 -15.93
N SER A 46 -34.81 1.88 -17.05
CA SER A 46 -34.23 1.50 -18.35
C SER A 46 -32.72 1.69 -18.39
N ARG A 47 -32.18 2.61 -17.56
CA ARG A 47 -30.76 2.98 -17.53
C ARG A 47 -29.98 2.38 -16.36
N TYR A 48 -30.66 2.19 -15.24
CA TYR A 48 -30.09 1.66 -14.00
C TYR A 48 -30.81 0.38 -13.61
N SER A 49 -30.06 -0.68 -13.30
CA SER A 49 -30.60 -1.95 -12.83
C SER A 49 -30.40 -2.11 -11.31
N GLY A 50 -31.32 -2.82 -10.65
CA GLY A 50 -31.24 -3.17 -9.23
C GLY A 50 -32.29 -2.50 -8.34
N THR A 51 -32.42 -3.00 -7.11
CA THR A 51 -33.40 -2.55 -6.09
C THR A 51 -33.14 -1.13 -5.58
N LEU A 52 -31.91 -0.62 -5.76
CA LEU A 52 -31.54 0.72 -5.33
C LEU A 52 -32.29 1.81 -6.12
N VAL A 53 -32.61 1.59 -7.40
CA VAL A 53 -33.22 2.59 -8.27
C VAL A 53 -34.55 3.10 -7.71
N ASP A 54 -35.35 2.21 -7.11
CA ASP A 54 -36.61 2.57 -6.46
C ASP A 54 -36.38 3.48 -5.24
N ASN A 55 -35.35 3.21 -4.45
CA ASN A 55 -34.97 4.03 -3.30
C ASN A 55 -34.45 5.41 -3.74
N TYR A 56 -33.62 5.46 -4.80
CA TYR A 56 -33.15 6.71 -5.41
C TYR A 56 -34.34 7.55 -5.90
N PHE A 57 -35.24 6.92 -6.66
CA PHE A 57 -36.41 7.59 -7.22
C PHE A 57 -37.29 8.17 -6.10
N LYS A 58 -37.68 7.34 -5.13
CA LYS A 58 -38.54 7.76 -4.01
C LYS A 58 -37.95 8.92 -3.19
N LYS A 59 -36.63 8.99 -3.07
CA LYS A 59 -36.00 10.10 -2.33
C LYS A 59 -35.91 11.38 -3.15
N LEU A 60 -35.69 11.25 -4.45
CA LEU A 60 -35.59 12.38 -5.38
C LEU A 60 -36.97 12.93 -5.76
N ASP A 61 -38.03 12.12 -5.71
CA ASP A 61 -39.44 12.53 -5.85
C ASP A 61 -39.98 12.90 -4.46
N SER A 62 -39.70 14.13 -4.01
CA SER A 62 -40.05 14.52 -2.63
C SER A 62 -41.41 15.19 -2.49
N ASP A 63 -41.97 15.71 -3.57
CA ASP A 63 -43.37 16.15 -3.64
C ASP A 63 -44.33 14.99 -3.93
N GLY A 64 -43.80 13.83 -4.34
CA GLY A 64 -44.56 12.59 -4.50
C GLY A 64 -45.47 12.63 -5.71
N ASP A 65 -45.13 13.43 -6.72
CA ASP A 65 -45.92 13.56 -7.95
C ASP A 65 -45.65 12.40 -8.93
N GLY A 66 -44.71 11.50 -8.57
CA GLY A 66 -44.40 10.29 -9.31
C GLY A 66 -43.45 10.52 -10.48
N VAL A 67 -42.84 11.70 -10.60
CA VAL A 67 -41.89 12.04 -11.66
C VAL A 67 -40.69 12.83 -11.12
N LEU A 68 -39.57 12.79 -11.84
CA LEU A 68 -38.39 13.60 -11.53
C LEU A 68 -38.22 14.71 -12.57
N GLY A 69 -38.07 15.94 -12.09
CA GLY A 69 -37.73 17.08 -12.93
C GLY A 69 -36.22 17.19 -13.17
N PHE A 70 -35.82 18.15 -14.01
CA PHE A 70 -34.40 18.40 -14.32
C PHE A 70 -33.56 18.63 -13.06
N SER A 71 -34.08 19.38 -12.09
CA SER A 71 -33.40 19.65 -10.82
C SER A 71 -33.09 18.40 -10.00
N ASP A 72 -33.95 17.40 -10.04
CA ASP A 72 -33.78 16.14 -9.31
C ASP A 72 -32.77 15.23 -10.02
N VAL A 73 -32.82 15.22 -11.35
CA VAL A 73 -31.86 14.47 -12.19
C VAL A 73 -30.45 15.06 -12.12
N LEU A 74 -30.29 16.36 -11.84
CA LEU A 74 -28.96 16.94 -11.57
C LEU A 74 -28.23 16.22 -10.43
N VAL A 75 -28.96 15.76 -9.41
CA VAL A 75 -28.36 15.00 -8.31
C VAL A 75 -27.77 13.70 -8.84
N LEU A 76 -28.50 12.96 -9.68
CA LEU A 76 -28.01 11.73 -10.31
C LEU A 76 -26.81 11.98 -11.24
N PHE A 77 -26.85 13.06 -12.01
CA PHE A 77 -25.75 13.44 -12.89
C PHE A 77 -24.46 13.73 -12.09
N TYR A 78 -24.56 14.50 -11.00
CA TYR A 78 -23.38 14.84 -10.20
C TYR A 78 -22.91 13.71 -9.30
N ILE A 79 -23.78 12.77 -8.93
CA ILE A 79 -23.38 11.50 -8.33
C ILE A 79 -22.55 10.69 -9.34
N LYS A 80 -22.99 10.58 -10.60
CA LYS A 80 -22.23 9.89 -11.66
C LYS A 80 -20.85 10.53 -11.94
N LYS A 81 -20.69 11.81 -11.66
CA LYS A 81 -19.44 12.58 -11.82
C LYS A 81 -18.58 12.61 -10.55
N ASP A 82 -18.97 11.89 -9.49
CA ASP A 82 -18.32 11.90 -8.16
C ASP A 82 -18.23 13.30 -7.51
N LYS A 83 -19.04 14.27 -7.96
CA LYS A 83 -19.11 15.63 -7.40
C LYS A 83 -20.11 15.73 -6.25
N VAL A 84 -21.02 14.76 -6.14
CA VAL A 84 -22.00 14.63 -5.07
C VAL A 84 -21.91 13.22 -4.52
N GLY A 85 -21.90 13.09 -3.19
CA GLY A 85 -21.75 11.77 -2.54
C GLY A 85 -22.89 10.81 -2.90
N VAL A 86 -22.53 9.57 -3.21
CA VAL A 86 -23.47 8.45 -3.36
C VAL A 86 -24.21 8.28 -2.02
N GLY A 87 -25.53 8.29 -2.03
CA GLY A 87 -26.31 8.05 -0.83
C GLY A 87 -26.01 6.65 -0.26
N ILE A 88 -26.01 6.50 1.06
CA ILE A 88 -25.73 5.23 1.71
C ILE A 88 -27.02 4.58 2.20
N VAL A 89 -27.16 3.28 1.97
CA VAL A 89 -28.27 2.49 2.52
C VAL A 89 -27.92 2.16 3.96
N CYS A 90 -28.81 2.50 4.89
CA CYS A 90 -28.63 2.18 6.30
C CYS A 90 -28.82 0.67 6.53
N ASP A 91 -27.81 -0.03 7.05
CA ASP A 91 -27.89 -1.47 7.38
C ASP A 91 -28.89 -1.79 8.49
N GLY A 92 -29.36 -0.79 9.25
CA GLY A 92 -30.32 -0.97 10.34
C GLY A 92 -31.80 -0.86 9.96
N CYS A 93 -32.10 -0.15 8.87
CA CYS A 93 -33.48 0.08 8.40
C CYS A 93 -33.68 -0.09 6.90
N ASP A 94 -32.64 -0.42 6.14
CA ASP A 94 -32.62 -0.54 4.68
C ASP A 94 -33.04 0.76 3.94
N GLU A 95 -33.07 1.89 4.64
CA GLU A 95 -33.43 3.18 4.05
C GLU A 95 -32.19 3.90 3.49
N LEU A 96 -32.37 4.51 2.31
CA LEU A 96 -31.35 5.31 1.64
C LEU A 96 -31.25 6.72 2.25
N THR A 97 -30.05 7.07 2.71
CA THR A 97 -29.70 8.39 3.24
C THR A 97 -28.92 9.17 2.19
N PHE A 98 -29.21 10.47 2.04
CA PHE A 98 -28.55 11.35 1.07
C PHE A 98 -28.10 12.64 1.70
N GLY A 99 -26.80 12.85 1.81
CA GLY A 99 -26.23 14.06 2.39
C GLY A 99 -26.47 14.24 3.89
N ASP A 100 -27.37 13.45 4.49
CA ASP A 100 -27.56 13.39 5.94
C ASP A 100 -26.30 12.81 6.60
N PRO A 101 -25.95 13.26 7.83
CA PRO A 101 -24.92 12.60 8.61
C PRO A 101 -25.30 11.13 8.81
N TYR A 102 -24.39 10.24 8.47
CA TYR A 102 -24.50 8.81 8.75
C TYR A 102 -23.26 8.37 9.53
N PHE A 103 -23.37 7.26 10.23
CA PHE A 103 -22.34 6.67 11.06
C PHE A 103 -21.83 5.39 10.40
N SER A 104 -20.54 5.34 10.11
CA SER A 104 -19.88 4.18 9.52
C SER A 104 -19.04 3.45 10.55
N CYS A 105 -19.08 2.12 10.56
CA CYS A 105 -18.18 1.32 11.37
C CYS A 105 -16.74 1.41 10.82
N VAL A 106 -15.84 2.03 11.60
CA VAL A 106 -14.44 2.27 11.21
C VAL A 106 -13.68 0.98 10.91
N LEU A 107 -14.09 -0.13 11.53
CA LEU A 107 -13.47 -1.44 11.32
C LEU A 107 -13.98 -2.16 10.05
N CYS A 108 -15.15 -1.79 9.54
CA CYS A 108 -15.69 -2.35 8.30
C CYS A 108 -15.41 -1.48 7.08
N LEU A 109 -15.14 -0.19 7.27
CA LEU A 109 -14.82 0.76 6.21
C LEU A 109 -13.73 0.29 5.23
N PRO A 110 -12.64 -0.37 5.67
CA PRO A 110 -11.63 -0.91 4.75
C PRO A 110 -12.15 -2.01 3.81
N LYS A 111 -13.32 -2.60 4.07
CA LYS A 111 -13.88 -3.74 3.35
C LYS A 111 -14.80 -3.33 2.19
N HIS A 112 -14.70 -2.09 1.71
CA HIS A 112 -15.53 -1.57 0.61
C HIS A 112 -15.64 -2.58 -0.55
N PRO A 113 -16.86 -2.85 -1.07
CA PRO A 113 -18.12 -2.14 -0.80
C PRO A 113 -18.91 -2.66 0.43
N GLN A 114 -18.37 -3.60 1.20
CA GLN A 114 -19.05 -4.22 2.35
C GLN A 114 -18.84 -3.39 3.63
N THR A 115 -19.21 -2.12 3.55
CA THR A 115 -19.23 -1.23 4.71
C THR A 115 -20.44 -1.54 5.60
N TYR A 116 -20.48 -0.97 6.80
CA TYR A 116 -21.64 -1.09 7.69
C TYR A 116 -21.97 0.31 8.21
N ASP A 117 -23.11 0.82 7.79
CA ASP A 117 -23.46 2.23 7.84
C ASP A 117 -24.87 2.41 8.40
N LEU A 118 -24.99 3.33 9.35
CA LEU A 118 -26.24 3.59 10.06
C LEU A 118 -26.66 5.05 9.87
N CYS A 119 -27.95 5.26 9.63
CA CYS A 119 -28.53 6.59 9.74
C CYS A 119 -28.52 7.07 11.20
N CYS A 120 -28.69 8.37 11.40
CA CYS A 120 -28.71 8.98 12.74
C CYS A 120 -29.75 8.33 13.68
N ASP A 121 -30.92 7.98 13.17
CA ASP A 121 -32.00 7.37 13.97
C ASP A 121 -31.65 5.94 14.40
N CYS A 122 -31.12 5.12 13.48
CA CYS A 122 -30.69 3.75 13.80
C CYS A 122 -29.53 3.74 14.79
N TYR A 123 -28.56 4.64 14.59
CA TYR A 123 -27.44 4.83 15.52
C TYR A 123 -27.93 5.26 16.91
N GLY A 124 -28.78 6.29 16.99
CA GLY A 124 -29.30 6.83 18.25
C GLY A 124 -30.20 5.87 19.03
N ARG A 125 -30.92 4.98 18.33
CA ARG A 125 -31.74 3.92 18.96
C ARG A 125 -30.95 2.68 19.34
N GLY A 126 -29.67 2.60 18.97
CA GLY A 126 -28.80 1.46 19.24
C GLY A 126 -29.25 0.15 18.56
N LYS A 127 -29.97 0.24 17.44
CA LYS A 127 -30.40 -0.94 16.68
C LYS A 127 -29.19 -1.48 15.91
N LEU A 128 -28.49 -2.45 16.50
CA LEU A 128 -27.26 -3.02 15.95
C LEU A 128 -27.39 -4.54 15.79
N GLU A 129 -27.46 -5.01 14.55
CA GLU A 129 -27.16 -6.40 14.20
C GLU A 129 -25.75 -6.45 13.61
N HIS A 130 -24.76 -6.03 14.40
CA HIS A 130 -23.38 -5.89 13.99
C HIS A 130 -22.40 -6.36 15.07
N CYS A 131 -21.26 -6.94 14.66
CA CYS A 131 -20.29 -7.54 15.58
C CYS A 131 -19.37 -6.53 16.30
N HIS A 132 -19.40 -5.24 15.93
CA HIS A 132 -18.60 -4.20 16.56
C HIS A 132 -19.49 -3.23 17.36
N PRO A 133 -19.05 -2.76 18.54
CA PRO A 133 -19.83 -1.83 19.37
C PRO A 133 -20.00 -0.45 18.71
N LEU A 134 -21.04 0.29 19.11
CA LEU A 134 -21.33 1.67 18.65
C LEU A 134 -20.13 2.62 18.83
N THR A 135 -19.25 2.38 19.79
CA THR A 135 -18.02 3.17 20.00
C THR A 135 -17.06 3.13 18.81
N ASN A 136 -17.20 2.13 17.93
CA ASN A 136 -16.37 1.96 16.75
C ASN A 136 -16.99 2.57 15.49
N PHE A 137 -18.12 3.27 15.63
CA PHE A 137 -18.76 4.00 14.57
C PHE A 137 -18.35 5.48 14.59
N MET A 138 -18.20 6.06 13.41
CA MET A 138 -17.85 7.46 13.24
C MET A 138 -18.76 8.12 12.22
N HIS A 139 -19.15 9.37 12.47
CA HIS A 139 -19.95 10.11 11.52
C HIS A 139 -19.15 10.51 10.27
N ASN A 140 -19.80 10.54 9.13
CA ASN A 140 -19.22 10.79 7.79
C ASN A 140 -18.41 12.09 7.67
N GLN A 141 -18.77 13.17 8.36
CA GLN A 141 -18.00 14.43 8.36
C GLN A 141 -16.65 14.30 9.09
N ASN A 142 -16.60 13.54 10.19
CA ASN A 142 -15.33 13.20 10.86
C ASN A 142 -14.59 12.08 10.11
N HIS A 143 -15.31 11.25 9.37
CA HIS A 143 -14.74 10.21 8.53
C HIS A 143 -13.92 10.80 7.38
N HIS A 144 -14.45 11.76 6.62
CA HIS A 144 -13.70 12.40 5.52
C HIS A 144 -12.48 13.18 6.06
N GLY A 145 -12.65 13.92 7.16
CA GLY A 145 -11.54 14.62 7.81
C GLY A 145 -10.46 13.69 8.38
N ARG A 146 -10.83 12.51 8.88
CA ARG A 146 -9.89 11.52 9.44
C ARG A 146 -9.27 10.63 8.36
N MET A 147 -9.98 10.32 7.27
CA MET A 147 -9.43 9.65 6.08
C MET A 147 -8.45 10.56 5.34
N LEU A 148 -8.77 11.84 5.18
CA LEU A 148 -7.82 12.84 4.67
C LEU A 148 -6.61 12.99 5.59
N LYS A 149 -6.82 13.08 6.92
CA LYS A 149 -5.70 13.12 7.87
C LYS A 149 -4.87 11.83 7.89
N GLN A 150 -5.47 10.64 7.86
CA GLN A 150 -4.74 9.37 7.86
C GLN A 150 -4.02 9.14 6.54
N HIS A 151 -4.62 9.51 5.39
CA HIS A 151 -3.94 9.46 4.11
C HIS A 151 -2.82 10.50 4.05
N GLN A 152 -3.05 11.73 4.52
CA GLN A 152 -2.03 12.77 4.62
C GLN A 152 -0.90 12.33 5.57
N GLU A 153 -1.20 11.86 6.77
CA GLU A 153 -0.20 11.38 7.75
C GLU A 153 0.58 10.17 7.22
N LYS A 154 -0.10 9.21 6.57
CA LYS A 154 0.56 8.03 5.96
C LYS A 154 1.42 8.41 4.76
N THR A 155 0.98 9.37 3.93
CA THR A 155 1.76 9.89 2.79
C THR A 155 2.90 10.80 3.26
N THR A 156 2.70 11.66 4.25
CA THR A 156 3.71 12.54 4.85
C THR A 156 4.77 11.73 5.62
N GLN A 157 4.38 10.67 6.31
CA GLN A 157 5.33 9.77 6.97
C GLN A 157 6.13 8.94 5.94
N ALA A 158 5.48 8.36 4.93
CA ALA A 158 6.18 7.59 3.89
C ALA A 158 7.14 8.47 3.08
N THR A 159 6.73 9.69 2.72
CA THR A 159 7.60 10.66 2.04
C THR A 159 8.76 11.13 2.93
N GLY A 160 8.52 11.30 4.25
CA GLY A 160 9.57 11.60 5.21
C GLY A 160 10.59 10.45 5.38
N GLU A 161 10.12 9.20 5.48
CA GLU A 161 11.00 8.03 5.60
C GLU A 161 11.85 7.80 4.34
N MET A 162 11.28 8.01 3.14
CA MET A 162 12.03 7.99 1.89
C MET A 162 13.08 9.11 1.85
N GLU A 163 12.77 10.30 2.34
CA GLU A 163 13.73 11.40 2.36
C GLU A 163 14.92 11.12 3.31
N GLU A 164 14.66 10.54 4.49
CA GLU A 164 15.74 10.10 5.38
C GLU A 164 16.59 8.99 4.73
N LEU A 165 15.96 8.09 3.98
CA LEU A 165 16.66 7.05 3.22
C LEU A 165 17.59 7.63 2.15
N ARG A 166 17.14 8.65 1.40
CA ARG A 166 17.98 9.37 0.42
C ARG A 166 19.20 10.02 1.09
N LYS A 167 19.01 10.63 2.26
CA LYS A 167 20.12 11.22 3.03
C LYS A 167 21.12 10.15 3.44
N ILE A 168 20.66 9.01 3.95
CA ILE A 168 21.52 7.87 4.32
C ILE A 168 22.29 7.35 3.11
N ALA A 169 21.62 7.10 1.98
CA ALA A 169 22.25 6.65 0.75
C ALA A 169 23.35 7.61 0.28
N THR A 170 23.04 8.92 0.31
CA THR A 170 23.99 9.98 -0.04
C THR A 170 25.21 10.00 0.89
N MET A 171 25.00 9.90 2.21
CA MET A 171 26.09 9.86 3.18
C MET A 171 26.98 8.64 2.99
N ILE A 172 26.38 7.45 2.82
CA ILE A 172 27.10 6.21 2.58
C ILE A 172 27.91 6.32 1.29
N TYR A 173 27.29 6.74 0.18
CA TYR A 173 27.98 6.91 -1.10
C TYR A 173 29.15 7.90 -0.99
N LYS A 174 28.96 9.06 -0.37
CA LYS A 174 30.03 10.07 -0.20
C LYS A 174 31.23 9.52 0.57
N SER A 175 30.97 8.74 1.62
CA SER A 175 32.00 8.10 2.46
C SER A 175 32.58 6.80 1.88
N ALA A 176 31.99 6.26 0.81
CA ALA A 176 32.38 4.98 0.25
C ALA A 176 33.75 5.01 -0.44
N SER A 177 34.36 3.82 -0.55
CA SER A 177 35.60 3.62 -1.30
C SER A 177 35.42 3.92 -2.79
N ALA A 178 36.53 4.11 -3.50
CA ALA A 178 36.52 4.32 -4.95
C ALA A 178 35.81 3.19 -5.70
N ASP A 179 36.01 1.94 -5.29
CA ASP A 179 35.41 0.76 -5.93
C ASP A 179 33.89 0.73 -5.80
N VAL A 180 33.37 1.11 -4.62
CA VAL A 180 31.92 1.19 -4.39
C VAL A 180 31.31 2.33 -5.21
N LYS A 181 32.00 3.48 -5.30
CA LYS A 181 31.55 4.61 -6.15
C LYS A 181 31.57 4.22 -7.63
N ALA A 182 32.59 3.52 -8.09
CA ALA A 182 32.68 2.98 -9.45
C ALA A 182 31.53 2.01 -9.73
N SER A 183 31.24 1.09 -8.80
CA SER A 183 30.14 0.14 -8.93
C SER A 183 28.76 0.81 -9.03
N ALA A 184 28.56 1.94 -8.33
CA ALA A 184 27.33 2.72 -8.46
C ALA A 184 27.21 3.42 -9.82
N HIS A 185 28.33 3.93 -10.35
CA HIS A 185 28.37 4.45 -11.73
C HIS A 185 28.15 3.37 -12.79
N ASP A 186 28.71 2.18 -12.60
CA ASP A 186 28.48 1.04 -13.49
C ASP A 186 27.01 0.63 -13.49
N PHE A 187 26.38 0.63 -12.32
CA PHE A 187 24.94 0.38 -12.20
C PHE A 187 24.11 1.45 -12.92
N PHE A 188 24.46 2.73 -12.78
CA PHE A 188 23.79 3.82 -13.49
C PHE A 188 23.90 3.66 -15.01
N ARG A 189 25.12 3.40 -15.51
CA ARG A 189 25.39 3.15 -16.95
C ARG A 189 24.69 1.90 -17.48
N PHE A 190 24.47 0.90 -16.64
CA PHE A 190 23.70 -0.28 -17.01
C PHE A 190 22.21 0.06 -17.19
N MET A 191 21.69 0.97 -16.38
CA MET A 191 20.28 1.37 -16.42
C MET A 191 19.97 2.33 -17.57
N ASP A 192 20.83 3.33 -17.78
CA ASP A 192 20.75 4.32 -18.85
C ASP A 192 21.15 3.66 -20.20
N LYS A 193 20.15 3.28 -21.00
CA LYS A 193 20.35 2.47 -22.21
C LYS A 193 20.61 3.32 -23.44
N ASP A 194 20.01 4.51 -23.49
CA ASP A 194 20.19 5.43 -24.62
C ASP A 194 21.34 6.43 -24.41
N GLY A 195 21.91 6.48 -23.20
CA GLY A 195 23.10 7.27 -22.86
C GLY A 195 22.79 8.74 -22.63
N ASP A 196 21.55 9.11 -22.35
CA ASP A 196 21.12 10.49 -22.11
C ASP A 196 21.48 11.02 -20.71
N GLN A 197 22.14 10.18 -19.89
CA GLN A 197 22.51 10.45 -18.49
C GLN A 197 21.31 10.60 -17.56
N ARG A 198 20.18 10.00 -17.93
CA ARG A 198 18.99 9.88 -17.12
C ARG A 198 18.47 8.45 -17.26
N VAL A 199 17.56 8.06 -16.36
CA VAL A 199 16.91 6.76 -16.45
C VAL A 199 15.42 6.97 -16.47
N ASN A 200 14.81 6.81 -17.65
CA ASN A 200 13.37 6.93 -17.78
C ASN A 200 12.64 5.69 -17.20
N ILE A 201 11.32 5.78 -17.07
CA ILE A 201 10.52 4.69 -16.47
C ILE A 201 10.65 3.35 -17.21
N SER A 202 10.81 3.35 -18.53
CA SER A 202 10.92 2.12 -19.32
C SER A 202 12.27 1.44 -19.06
N GLU A 203 13.33 2.23 -18.99
CA GLU A 203 14.68 1.79 -18.66
C GLU A 203 14.77 1.25 -17.23
N PHE A 204 14.16 1.95 -16.27
CA PHE A 204 14.04 1.49 -14.89
C PHE A 204 13.35 0.12 -14.81
N LEU A 205 12.14 -0.01 -15.39
CA LEU A 205 11.37 -1.25 -15.33
C LEU A 205 12.10 -2.41 -16.02
N SER A 206 12.75 -2.14 -17.15
CA SER A 206 13.53 -3.16 -17.87
C SER A 206 14.75 -3.60 -17.05
N SER A 207 15.46 -2.65 -16.44
CA SER A 207 16.65 -2.93 -15.63
C SER A 207 16.33 -3.71 -14.36
N MET A 208 15.24 -3.37 -13.66
CA MET A 208 14.78 -4.12 -12.48
C MET A 208 14.45 -5.57 -12.82
N SER A 209 13.79 -5.80 -13.95
CA SER A 209 13.52 -7.17 -14.42
C SER A 209 14.80 -7.92 -14.75
N GLN A 210 15.74 -7.30 -15.49
CA GLN A 210 17.00 -7.93 -15.88
C GLN A 210 17.90 -8.29 -14.69
N GLN A 211 17.84 -7.52 -13.60
CA GLN A 211 18.59 -7.77 -12.37
C GLN A 211 17.85 -8.68 -11.37
N GLY A 212 16.66 -9.18 -11.71
CA GLY A 212 15.87 -10.05 -10.84
C GLY A 212 15.25 -9.34 -9.63
N HIS A 213 15.01 -8.04 -9.73
CA HIS A 213 14.38 -7.21 -8.70
C HIS A 213 12.91 -6.91 -9.04
N GLU A 214 12.14 -7.94 -9.39
CA GLU A 214 10.73 -7.84 -9.79
C GLU A 214 9.86 -7.13 -8.74
N GLN A 215 10.18 -7.29 -7.46
CA GLN A 215 9.49 -6.63 -6.35
C GLN A 215 9.64 -5.10 -6.33
N LEU A 216 10.70 -4.56 -6.95
CA LEU A 216 10.92 -3.12 -7.12
C LEU A 216 10.47 -2.62 -8.50
N GLN A 217 10.10 -3.52 -9.41
CA GLN A 217 9.69 -3.22 -10.79
C GLN A 217 8.26 -2.62 -10.85
N THR A 218 8.03 -1.52 -10.14
CA THR A 218 6.73 -0.85 -10.09
C THR A 218 6.85 0.63 -10.43
N ARG A 219 5.81 1.19 -11.08
CA ARG A 219 5.75 2.64 -11.34
C ARG A 219 5.77 3.47 -10.05
N ARG A 220 5.19 2.93 -8.97
CA ARG A 220 5.20 3.57 -7.66
C ARG A 220 6.62 3.70 -7.12
N MET A 221 7.45 2.66 -7.23
CA MET A 221 8.85 2.72 -6.82
C MET A 221 9.63 3.77 -7.61
N PHE A 222 9.40 3.86 -8.92
CA PHE A 222 9.99 4.90 -9.77
C PHE A 222 9.61 6.31 -9.27
N GLN A 223 8.32 6.56 -9.03
CA GLN A 223 7.82 7.84 -8.53
C GLN A 223 8.35 8.19 -7.13
N GLU A 224 8.61 7.18 -6.29
CA GLU A 224 9.23 7.38 -4.98
C GLU A 224 10.73 7.68 -5.09
N LEU A 225 11.39 7.34 -6.20
CA LEU A 225 12.79 7.65 -6.44
C LEU A 225 12.96 9.02 -7.12
N ASP A 226 12.10 9.32 -8.10
CA ASP A 226 11.98 10.58 -8.83
C ASP A 226 11.53 11.70 -7.89
N ARG A 227 12.52 12.34 -7.25
CA ARG A 227 12.32 13.28 -6.15
C ARG A 227 11.93 14.65 -6.67
N ASP A 228 12.50 15.08 -7.79
CA ASP A 228 12.18 16.37 -8.39
C ASP A 228 10.96 16.31 -9.34
N GLY A 229 10.50 15.09 -9.67
CA GLY A 229 9.27 14.86 -10.41
C GLY A 229 9.42 15.18 -11.90
N ASP A 230 10.64 15.16 -12.43
CA ASP A 230 10.91 15.49 -13.81
C ASP A 230 10.68 14.32 -14.78
N GLY A 231 10.35 13.14 -14.25
CA GLY A 231 9.99 11.95 -15.00
C GLY A 231 11.17 11.07 -15.42
N ALA A 232 12.38 11.36 -14.94
CA ALA A 232 13.56 10.52 -15.15
C ALA A 232 14.46 10.52 -13.91
N LEU A 233 15.15 9.40 -13.64
CA LEU A 233 16.05 9.32 -12.49
C LEU A 233 17.44 9.85 -12.85
N ASP A 234 17.91 10.83 -12.09
CA ASP A 234 19.29 11.29 -12.17
C ASP A 234 20.26 10.35 -11.40
N PHE A 235 21.56 10.62 -11.49
CA PHE A 235 22.56 9.79 -10.80
C PHE A 235 22.38 9.78 -9.27
N SER A 236 21.98 10.91 -8.66
CA SER A 236 21.76 11.00 -7.21
C SER A 236 20.56 10.15 -6.77
N GLU A 237 19.51 10.09 -7.57
CA GLU A 237 18.33 9.26 -7.34
C GLU A 237 18.64 7.78 -7.55
N VAL A 238 19.44 7.45 -8.57
CA VAL A 238 19.91 6.07 -8.79
C VAL A 238 20.87 5.61 -7.69
N VAL A 239 21.66 6.48 -7.07
CA VAL A 239 22.44 6.13 -5.87
C VAL A 239 21.52 5.66 -4.72
N THR A 240 20.33 6.25 -4.59
CA THR A 240 19.33 5.80 -3.62
C THR A 240 18.81 4.40 -3.95
N LEU A 241 18.45 4.15 -5.22
CA LEU A 241 18.04 2.82 -5.68
C LEU A 241 19.15 1.77 -5.48
N TYR A 242 20.39 2.10 -5.85
CA TYR A 242 21.56 1.24 -5.66
C TYR A 242 21.73 0.88 -4.18
N TYR A 243 21.62 1.85 -3.28
CA TYR A 243 21.67 1.61 -1.85
C TYR A 243 20.52 0.70 -1.38
N ILE A 244 19.29 0.92 -1.85
CA ILE A 244 18.12 0.10 -1.51
C ILE A 244 18.36 -1.38 -1.88
N ILE A 245 18.86 -1.62 -3.09
CA ILE A 245 19.18 -2.97 -3.59
C ILE A 245 20.31 -3.58 -2.78
N LYS A 246 21.43 -2.88 -2.59
CA LYS A 246 22.63 -3.42 -1.91
C LYS A 246 22.45 -3.61 -0.41
N SER A 247 21.56 -2.85 0.21
CA SER A 247 21.20 -3.03 1.63
C SER A 247 20.10 -4.07 1.86
N CYS A 248 19.58 -4.70 0.79
CA CYS A 248 18.52 -5.70 0.85
C CYS A 248 17.28 -5.22 1.62
N ARG A 249 16.88 -3.95 1.45
CA ARG A 249 15.69 -3.43 2.12
C ARG A 249 14.44 -4.16 1.64
N PRO A 250 13.58 -4.64 2.56
CA PRO A 250 12.46 -5.48 2.18
C PRO A 250 11.31 -4.67 1.59
N THR A 251 10.52 -5.37 0.78
CA THR A 251 9.13 -4.99 0.49
C THR A 251 8.21 -5.71 1.47
N CYS A 252 7.07 -5.12 1.80
CA CYS A 252 6.06 -5.74 2.65
C CYS A 252 5.53 -7.03 2.01
N ASN A 253 5.60 -8.15 2.72
CA ASN A 253 5.10 -9.44 2.23
C ASN A 253 3.58 -9.44 2.03
N TRP A 254 2.84 -8.56 2.71
CA TRP A 254 1.40 -8.41 2.56
C TRP A 254 1.02 -7.43 1.43
N CYS A 255 1.27 -6.13 1.59
CA CYS A 255 0.83 -5.13 0.61
C CYS A 255 1.77 -4.94 -0.60
N LYS A 256 2.92 -5.62 -0.61
CA LYS A 256 3.95 -5.56 -1.68
C LYS A 256 4.67 -4.23 -1.85
N ASP A 257 4.33 -3.22 -1.06
CA ASP A 257 5.00 -1.94 -1.10
C ASP A 257 6.41 -2.00 -0.52
N PHE A 258 7.30 -1.19 -1.08
CA PHE A 258 8.62 -0.93 -0.51
C PHE A 258 8.52 -0.33 0.90
N ILE A 259 9.42 -0.74 1.80
CA ILE A 259 9.45 -0.23 3.18
C ILE A 259 10.70 0.64 3.38
N PRO A 260 10.54 1.98 3.39
CA PRO A 260 11.70 2.89 3.51
C PRO A 260 12.26 2.97 4.92
N GLY A 261 11.40 2.83 5.93
CA GLY A 261 11.74 3.02 7.34
C GLY A 261 11.68 1.74 8.17
N ILE A 262 11.01 1.83 9.32
CA ILE A 262 10.86 0.74 10.28
C ILE A 262 9.94 -0.34 9.68
N PHE A 263 10.40 -1.60 9.75
CA PHE A 263 9.62 -2.77 9.37
C PHE A 263 9.68 -3.82 10.47
N PHE A 264 8.74 -4.76 10.42
CA PHE A 264 8.61 -5.85 11.38
C PHE A 264 8.86 -7.19 10.71
N SER A 265 9.83 -7.94 11.21
CA SER A 265 10.24 -9.24 10.67
C SER A 265 9.79 -10.38 11.57
N CYS A 266 9.26 -11.45 10.97
CA CYS A 266 8.93 -12.67 11.71
C CYS A 266 10.19 -13.46 12.07
N VAL A 267 10.45 -13.62 13.37
CA VAL A 267 11.60 -14.37 13.90
C VAL A 267 11.55 -15.85 13.50
N LEU A 268 10.35 -16.42 13.41
CA LEU A 268 10.18 -17.84 13.08
C LEU A 268 10.46 -18.14 11.60
N CYS A 269 10.06 -17.26 10.68
CA CYS A 269 10.46 -17.35 9.27
C CYS A 269 11.98 -17.29 9.11
N PHE A 270 12.61 -16.37 9.83
CA PHE A 270 14.06 -16.19 9.76
C PHE A 270 14.82 -17.46 10.17
N LYS A 271 14.40 -18.12 11.25
CA LYS A 271 15.02 -19.36 11.74
C LYS A 271 15.01 -20.49 10.72
N VAL A 272 14.09 -20.50 9.76
CA VAL A 272 13.99 -21.49 8.69
C VAL A 272 14.53 -20.99 7.35
N GLY A 273 15.31 -19.90 7.35
CA GLY A 273 15.95 -19.35 6.15
C GLY A 273 15.00 -18.62 5.20
N ARG A 274 13.85 -18.13 5.70
CA ARG A 274 12.90 -17.32 4.94
C ARG A 274 12.77 -15.94 5.57
N SER A 275 12.25 -14.95 4.84
CA SER A 275 11.83 -13.68 5.44
C SER A 275 10.33 -13.48 5.29
N TYR A 276 9.75 -12.83 6.29
CA TYR A 276 8.38 -12.35 6.24
C TYR A 276 8.34 -11.01 6.97
N ASP A 277 8.32 -9.95 6.18
CA ASP A 277 8.51 -8.58 6.59
C ASP A 277 7.23 -7.78 6.36
N LEU A 278 6.82 -7.01 7.35
CA LEU A 278 5.61 -6.20 7.31
C LEU A 278 5.95 -4.72 7.48
N CYS A 279 5.32 -3.87 6.67
CA CYS A 279 5.32 -2.44 6.93
C CYS A 279 4.50 -2.14 8.19
N ARG A 280 4.74 -0.98 8.81
CA ARG A 280 4.04 -0.54 10.02
C ARG A 280 2.51 -0.63 9.90
N SER A 281 1.96 -0.26 8.74
CA SER A 281 0.51 -0.31 8.52
C SER A 281 -0.03 -1.73 8.52
N CYS A 282 0.62 -2.66 7.81
CA CYS A 282 0.18 -4.06 7.73
C CYS A 282 0.42 -4.82 9.04
N TYR A 283 1.46 -4.44 9.81
CA TYR A 283 1.66 -4.97 11.15
C TYR A 283 0.50 -4.58 12.09
N LEU A 284 0.08 -3.30 12.07
CA LEU A 284 -0.98 -2.80 12.93
C LEU A 284 -2.38 -3.32 12.56
N SER A 285 -2.63 -3.58 11.27
CA SER A 285 -3.96 -4.03 10.84
C SER A 285 -4.27 -5.48 11.20
N ASN A 286 -3.25 -6.27 11.59
CA ASN A 286 -3.36 -7.70 11.93
C ASN A 286 -3.96 -8.58 10.80
N ASP A 287 -4.01 -8.06 9.58
CA ASP A 287 -4.62 -8.73 8.41
C ASP A 287 -3.66 -9.68 7.69
N ALA A 288 -2.39 -9.73 8.09
CA ALA A 288 -1.30 -10.36 7.32
C ALA A 288 -1.47 -11.87 7.06
N ASN A 289 -2.52 -12.52 7.59
CA ASN A 289 -2.80 -13.95 7.52
C ASN A 289 -1.53 -14.81 7.68
N HIS A 290 -0.65 -14.37 8.59
CA HIS A 290 0.64 -14.98 8.85
C HIS A 290 0.62 -15.53 10.27
N SER A 291 0.62 -16.86 10.39
CA SER A 291 0.54 -17.55 11.67
C SER A 291 1.49 -18.73 11.70
N HIS A 292 2.12 -18.90 12.85
CA HIS A 292 2.92 -20.07 13.20
C HIS A 292 2.27 -20.78 14.39
N ASN A 293 1.07 -21.33 14.18
CA ASN A 293 0.29 -22.01 15.23
C ASN A 293 0.08 -21.14 16.49
N GLY A 294 -0.12 -19.81 16.30
CA GLY A 294 -0.30 -18.84 17.39
C GLY A 294 0.97 -18.26 18.02
N ALA A 295 2.16 -18.62 17.54
CA ALA A 295 3.45 -18.23 18.14
C ALA A 295 4.20 -17.09 17.40
N THR A 296 3.51 -16.24 16.64
CA THR A 296 4.18 -15.18 15.86
C THR A 296 4.84 -14.14 16.75
N GLN A 297 6.17 -14.19 16.84
CA GLN A 297 6.99 -13.14 17.43
C GLN A 297 7.59 -12.31 16.29
N PHE A 298 6.98 -11.15 16.04
CA PHE A 298 7.54 -10.12 15.17
C PHE A 298 8.43 -9.20 15.98
N LEU A 299 9.58 -8.82 15.43
CA LEU A 299 10.45 -7.79 15.97
C LEU A 299 10.64 -6.70 14.93
N ASP A 300 10.74 -5.45 15.36
CA ASP A 300 11.20 -4.40 14.46
C ASP A 300 12.66 -4.63 14.05
N ASN A 301 13.09 -3.98 12.96
CA ASN A 301 14.42 -4.17 12.40
C ASN A 301 15.59 -3.85 13.35
N PHE A 302 15.40 -3.00 14.38
CA PHE A 302 16.43 -2.74 15.39
C PHE A 302 16.47 -3.83 16.45
N ALA A 303 15.32 -4.18 17.02
CA ALA A 303 15.22 -5.26 18.01
C ALA A 303 15.68 -6.60 17.41
N PHE A 304 15.34 -6.84 16.15
CA PHE A 304 15.75 -8.02 15.41
C PHE A 304 17.28 -8.11 15.24
N LEU A 305 17.93 -6.99 14.90
CA LEU A 305 19.39 -6.93 14.80
C LEU A 305 20.07 -7.20 16.15
N GLN A 306 19.53 -6.68 17.25
CA GLN A 306 20.07 -6.97 18.60
C GLN A 306 19.90 -8.45 18.95
N ASN A 307 18.76 -9.05 18.62
CA ASN A 307 18.53 -10.47 18.86
C ASN A 307 19.51 -11.37 18.07
N ILE A 308 19.78 -11.03 16.81
CA ILE A 308 20.81 -11.73 16.02
C ILE A 308 22.19 -11.58 16.68
N ARG A 309 22.53 -10.37 17.16
CA ARG A 309 23.80 -10.12 17.82
C ARG A 309 23.98 -10.98 19.07
N GLU A 310 22.97 -11.05 19.92
CA GLU A 310 22.98 -11.88 21.13
C GLU A 310 23.14 -13.37 20.78
N TYR A 311 22.35 -13.86 19.82
CA TYR A 311 22.45 -15.24 19.33
C TYR A 311 23.87 -15.59 18.84
N LEU A 312 24.51 -14.69 18.10
CA LEU A 312 25.88 -14.90 17.60
C LEU A 312 26.93 -14.89 18.73
N ILE A 313 26.72 -14.10 19.78
CA ILE A 313 27.60 -14.09 20.97
C ILE A 313 27.47 -15.42 21.71
N GLU A 314 26.25 -15.89 21.95
CA GLU A 314 25.98 -17.17 22.61
C GLU A 314 26.56 -18.36 21.83
N ALA A 315 26.38 -18.38 20.50
CA ALA A 315 26.93 -19.42 19.65
C ALA A 315 28.47 -19.49 19.71
N ARG A 316 29.14 -18.34 19.77
CA ARG A 316 30.61 -18.28 19.95
C ARG A 316 31.04 -18.77 21.33
N TYR A 317 30.29 -18.43 22.37
CA TYR A 317 30.59 -18.88 23.74
C TYR A 317 30.47 -20.41 23.88
N GLN A 318 29.45 -21.01 23.24
CA GLN A 318 29.27 -22.45 23.23
C GLN A 318 30.39 -23.19 22.46
N GLN A 319 30.85 -22.64 21.33
CA GLN A 319 31.98 -23.20 20.58
C GLN A 319 33.33 -23.06 21.31
N GLY A 320 33.52 -22.01 22.12
CA GLY A 320 34.72 -21.83 22.93
C GLY A 320 34.86 -22.85 24.07
N ASN A 321 33.74 -23.35 24.61
CA ASN A 321 33.72 -24.28 25.74
C ASN A 321 33.95 -25.76 25.34
N GLU A 322 33.65 -26.14 24.10
CA GLU A 322 33.90 -27.50 23.57
C GLU A 322 35.38 -27.76 23.27
N LEU A 323 36.17 -26.72 22.96
CA LEU A 323 37.62 -26.83 22.74
C LEU A 323 38.42 -27.05 24.04
N SER A 324 37.86 -26.70 25.19
CA SER A 324 38.48 -26.90 26.52
C SER A 324 38.20 -28.26 27.18
N GLN A 325 37.34 -29.10 26.60
CA GLN A 325 36.96 -30.41 27.19
C GLN A 325 37.38 -31.64 26.37
N SER A 326 38.24 -31.49 25.35
CA SER A 326 38.72 -32.62 24.55
C SER A 326 40.11 -33.15 24.98
N GLN A 327 40.23 -33.61 26.22
CA GLN A 327 41.22 -34.62 26.61
C GLN A 327 40.56 -35.77 27.38
N ALA A 328 39.94 -36.71 26.66
CA ALA A 328 39.87 -38.13 27.03
C ALA A 328 39.31 -38.96 25.87
N ILE A 329 39.97 -40.10 25.64
CA ILE A 329 39.81 -41.10 24.58
C ILE A 329 38.57 -41.99 24.87
N VAL A 330 37.74 -42.40 23.90
CA VAL A 330 37.60 -43.77 23.30
C VAL A 330 36.31 -43.79 22.44
N PRO A 331 36.23 -44.54 21.33
CA PRO A 331 35.21 -44.37 20.29
C PRO A 331 34.05 -45.37 20.37
N ARG A 332 32.84 -45.00 19.88
CA ARG A 332 31.98 -45.83 19.00
C ARG A 332 30.63 -45.19 18.64
N THR A 333 30.44 -45.05 17.33
CA THR A 333 29.25 -45.37 16.51
C THR A 333 27.86 -44.87 16.94
N GLY A 334 27.35 -43.91 16.17
CA GLY A 334 25.93 -43.56 16.08
C GLY A 334 25.79 -42.15 15.52
N LYS A 335 25.62 -42.01 14.19
CA LYS A 335 25.53 -40.72 13.50
C LYS A 335 24.47 -39.82 14.18
N SER A 336 24.91 -38.72 14.81
CA SER A 336 24.05 -37.71 15.41
C SER A 336 24.52 -36.31 15.01
N LYS A 337 23.53 -35.46 14.65
CA LYS A 337 23.50 -33.99 14.75
C LYS A 337 24.81 -33.21 14.56
N ILE A 338 25.57 -33.45 13.49
CA ILE A 338 26.76 -32.62 13.16
C ILE A 338 26.68 -31.91 11.79
N ASP A 339 25.71 -32.21 10.91
CA ASP A 339 25.72 -31.64 9.54
C ASP A 339 24.88 -30.36 9.31
N VAL A 340 24.32 -29.74 10.34
CA VAL A 340 23.51 -28.51 10.16
C VAL A 340 24.31 -27.23 10.46
N ALA A 341 25.28 -27.29 11.37
CA ALA A 341 26.09 -26.13 11.75
C ALA A 341 27.20 -25.80 10.72
N ALA A 342 27.77 -26.81 10.04
CA ALA A 342 28.76 -26.59 8.99
C ALA A 342 28.14 -25.99 7.71
N THR A 343 26.87 -26.29 7.44
CA THR A 343 26.16 -25.77 6.26
C THR A 343 25.76 -24.31 6.42
N ILE A 344 25.25 -23.89 7.59
CA ILE A 344 24.79 -22.51 7.80
C ILE A 344 25.96 -21.52 7.90
N VAL A 345 27.08 -21.92 8.50
CA VAL A 345 28.30 -21.11 8.51
C VAL A 345 28.92 -21.02 7.10
N ASN A 346 28.88 -22.09 6.29
CA ASN A 346 29.29 -21.99 4.89
C ASN A 346 28.30 -21.21 4.02
N THR A 347 26.99 -21.18 4.31
CA THR A 347 26.04 -20.35 3.55
C THR A 347 26.19 -18.87 3.91
N ILE A 348 26.44 -18.53 5.17
CA ILE A 348 26.68 -17.14 5.60
C ILE A 348 28.10 -16.68 5.17
N CYS A 349 29.08 -17.59 5.15
CA CYS A 349 30.43 -17.33 4.62
C CYS A 349 30.47 -17.33 3.09
N GLN A 350 29.56 -18.02 2.40
CA GLN A 350 29.37 -17.87 0.94
C GLN A 350 28.62 -16.58 0.60
N ILE A 351 27.70 -16.10 1.44
CA ILE A 351 27.06 -14.78 1.26
C ILE A 351 28.04 -13.64 1.55
N THR A 352 28.99 -13.80 2.48
CA THR A 352 30.04 -12.79 2.73
C THR A 352 31.26 -12.93 1.82
N ASN A 353 31.63 -14.13 1.37
CA ASN A 353 32.66 -14.29 0.33
C ASN A 353 32.14 -13.99 -1.08
N ALA A 354 30.84 -14.06 -1.37
CA ALA A 354 30.26 -13.49 -2.60
C ALA A 354 30.26 -11.94 -2.57
N VAL A 355 30.28 -11.34 -1.38
CA VAL A 355 30.40 -9.90 -1.19
C VAL A 355 31.87 -9.42 -1.19
N CYS A 356 32.86 -10.30 -1.01
CA CYS A 356 34.29 -9.97 -1.12
C CYS A 356 35.02 -10.53 -2.36
N SER A 357 34.43 -11.46 -3.14
CA SER A 357 35.12 -12.06 -4.31
C SER A 357 34.94 -11.30 -5.63
N VAL A 358 34.17 -10.21 -5.66
CA VAL A 358 34.15 -9.29 -6.83
C VAL A 358 35.38 -8.36 -6.84
N VAL A 359 36.24 -8.39 -5.81
CA VAL A 359 37.51 -7.63 -5.78
C VAL A 359 38.72 -8.47 -6.25
N SER A 360 38.56 -9.70 -6.77
CA SER A 360 39.74 -10.49 -7.21
C SER A 360 39.60 -11.35 -8.47
N ILE A 361 38.70 -11.03 -9.40
CA ILE A 361 38.72 -11.61 -10.77
C ILE A 361 38.87 -10.49 -11.83
N ALA A 362 39.89 -9.66 -11.67
CA ALA A 362 40.46 -8.84 -12.73
C ALA A 362 41.94 -9.22 -12.86
N GLY A 363 42.19 -10.43 -13.34
CA GLY A 363 43.54 -10.96 -13.53
C GLY A 363 43.52 -12.25 -14.32
N LYS A 364 43.63 -12.11 -15.66
CA LYS A 364 43.79 -13.13 -16.70
C LYS A 364 42.49 -13.63 -17.36
N CYS A 365 42.19 -13.09 -18.54
CA CYS A 365 42.30 -13.91 -19.75
C CYS A 365 42.56 -13.02 -20.97
N THR A 366 43.53 -13.47 -21.75
CA THR A 366 44.16 -12.82 -22.90
C THR A 366 43.57 -13.42 -24.18
N ILE A 367 43.32 -12.58 -25.18
CA ILE A 367 43.37 -12.82 -26.64
C ILE A 367 43.09 -14.26 -27.12
N MET A 368 41.94 -14.48 -27.75
CA MET A 368 41.79 -14.84 -29.19
C MET A 368 40.31 -14.94 -29.57
#